data_AF-A0A3D3PNA0-F1
#
_entry.id   AF-A0A3D3PNA0-F1
#
_cell.length_a   1.000
_cell.length_b   1.000
_cell.length_c   1.000
_cell.angle_alpha   90.00
_cell.angle_beta   90.00
_cell.angle_gamma   90.00
#
_symmetry.space_group_name_H-M   'P 1'
#
loop_
_entity.id
_entity.type
_entity.pdbx_description
1 polymer ?
#
loop_
_entity_poly.entity_id
_entity_poly.type
_entity_poly.pdbx_seq_one_letter_code
_entity_poly.pdbx_strand_id
1 'polypeptide(L)'
;GADLIEYEQEYRAGGRLFAGLLLDTLVDGYGGSGKVFDWSLIPKELAPRVVLSGGLNVQNATDAVLHVRPFAVDVSSGVELTRGIKDAVKIRAFIEAVRSADAISPGILGTE
;
A
#
# COMPACT_ATOMS: atom_id res chain seq x y z
N GLY A 1 -12.31 12.78 -13.77
CA GLY A 1 -11.93 11.57 -13.02
C GLY A 1 -12.49 11.76 -11.64
N ALA A 2 -13.17 10.76 -11.10
CA ALA A 2 -13.78 10.85 -9.78
C ALA A 2 -12.70 10.93 -8.68
N ASP A 3 -13.00 11.70 -7.64
CA ASP A 3 -12.14 11.92 -6.49
C ASP A 3 -12.16 10.66 -5.60
N LEU A 4 -10.99 10.20 -5.12
CA LEU A 4 -10.91 9.05 -4.21
C LEU A 4 -11.73 9.28 -2.93
N ILE A 5 -11.86 10.54 -2.50
CA ILE A 5 -12.69 10.92 -1.35
C ILE A 5 -14.17 10.72 -1.65
N GLU A 6 -14.62 11.08 -2.85
CA GLU A 6 -16.02 10.93 -3.26
C GLU A 6 -16.43 9.45 -3.26
N TYR A 7 -15.58 8.57 -3.84
CA TYR A 7 -15.82 7.13 -3.80
C TYR A 7 -15.85 6.59 -2.37
N GLU A 8 -14.90 6.99 -1.53
CA GLU A 8 -14.87 6.53 -0.15
C GLU A 8 -16.16 6.88 0.60
N GLN A 9 -16.64 8.11 0.43
CA GLN A 9 -17.87 8.61 1.04
C GLN A 9 -19.10 7.88 0.52
N GLU A 10 -19.19 7.66 -0.79
CA GLU A 10 -20.31 6.96 -1.42
C GLU A 10 -20.42 5.52 -0.90
N TYR A 11 -19.31 4.75 -0.94
CA TYR A 11 -19.31 3.36 -0.46
C TYR A 11 -19.53 3.26 1.06
N ARG A 12 -18.98 4.20 1.83
CA ARG A 12 -19.22 4.29 3.28
C ARG A 12 -20.69 4.56 3.59
N ALA A 13 -21.37 5.39 2.81
CA ALA A 13 -22.80 5.65 2.95
C ALA A 13 -23.66 4.44 2.52
N GLY A 14 -23.17 3.65 1.56
CA GLY A 14 -23.86 2.47 1.01
C GLY A 14 -24.00 1.28 1.96
N GLY A 15 -23.20 1.18 3.03
CA GLY A 15 -23.36 0.09 4.00
C GLY A 15 -22.40 0.10 5.17
N ARG A 16 -22.91 -0.30 6.35
CA ARG A 16 -22.13 -0.38 7.61
C ARG A 16 -20.95 -1.36 7.59
N LEU A 17 -20.89 -2.24 6.59
CA LEU A 17 -19.83 -3.24 6.45
C LEU A 17 -18.62 -2.73 5.64
N PHE A 18 -18.70 -1.53 5.07
CA PHE A 18 -17.56 -0.93 4.38
C PHE A 18 -16.46 -0.55 5.36
N ALA A 19 -15.27 -1.14 5.20
CA ALA A 19 -14.13 -0.91 6.08
C ALA A 19 -13.11 0.08 5.50
N GLY A 20 -12.96 0.15 4.18
CA GLY A 20 -11.99 1.01 3.51
C GLY A 20 -11.82 0.65 2.04
N LEU A 21 -10.88 1.32 1.38
CA LEU A 21 -10.55 1.11 -0.02
C LEU A 21 -9.25 0.32 -0.15
N LEU A 22 -9.21 -0.62 -1.09
CA LEU A 22 -7.96 -1.18 -1.59
C LEU A 22 -7.60 -0.45 -2.88
N LEU A 23 -6.46 0.23 -2.89
CA LEU A 23 -5.96 0.97 -4.04
C LEU A 23 -4.93 0.09 -4.76
N ASP A 24 -5.35 -0.51 -5.88
CA ASP A 24 -4.47 -1.35 -6.69
C ASP A 24 -3.80 -0.52 -7.79
N THR A 25 -2.48 -0.43 -7.72
CA THR A 25 -1.69 0.30 -8.70
C THR A 25 -1.34 -0.62 -9.86
N LEU A 26 -1.87 -0.30 -11.05
CA LEU A 26 -1.47 -0.98 -12.27
C LEU A 26 -0.05 -0.53 -12.64
N VAL A 27 0.95 -1.29 -12.18
CA VAL A 27 2.31 -1.17 -12.67
C VAL A 27 2.54 -2.18 -13.78
N ASP A 28 2.88 -1.71 -14.98
CA ASP A 28 3.24 -2.59 -16.09
C ASP A 28 4.59 -3.26 -15.82
N GLY A 29 4.53 -4.55 -15.48
CA GLY A 29 5.63 -5.51 -15.64
C GLY A 29 6.86 -5.33 -14.73
N TYR A 30 7.61 -6.42 -14.58
CA TYR A 30 8.94 -6.43 -13.96
C TYR A 30 9.83 -5.35 -14.61
N GLY A 31 10.33 -4.42 -13.79
CA GLY A 31 11.35 -3.40 -14.07
C GLY A 31 11.66 -3.12 -15.54
N GLY A 32 11.15 -2.01 -16.09
CA GLY A 32 11.58 -1.52 -17.40
C GLY A 32 10.95 -0.22 -17.91
N SER A 33 9.77 0.18 -17.42
CA SER A 33 9.11 1.42 -17.87
C SER A 33 9.46 2.67 -17.04
N GLY A 34 10.14 2.51 -15.90
CA GLY A 34 10.52 3.60 -15.00
C GLY A 34 9.36 4.32 -14.31
N LYS A 35 8.11 3.90 -14.55
CA LYS A 35 6.93 4.50 -13.93
C LYS A 35 6.59 3.77 -12.62
N VAL A 36 7.15 4.29 -11.53
CA VAL A 36 6.58 4.05 -10.21
C VAL A 36 5.20 4.72 -10.20
N PHE A 37 4.20 4.10 -9.56
CA PHE A 37 2.92 4.77 -9.32
C PHE A 37 3.20 6.15 -8.68
N ASP A 38 2.37 7.15 -8.94
CA ASP A 38 2.50 8.44 -8.25
C ASP A 38 1.64 8.42 -6.99
N TRP A 39 2.31 8.18 -5.86
CA TRP A 39 1.66 7.94 -4.58
C TRP A 39 1.11 9.24 -4.00
N SER A 40 1.54 10.39 -4.54
CA SER A 40 1.02 11.71 -4.18
C SER A 40 -0.44 11.92 -4.58
N LEU A 41 -0.98 11.05 -5.44
CA LEU A 41 -2.40 11.06 -5.83
C LEU A 41 -3.33 10.57 -4.71
N ILE A 42 -2.80 9.94 -3.65
CA ILE A 42 -3.59 9.47 -2.51
C ILE A 42 -3.75 10.62 -1.50
N PRO A 43 -4.98 11.10 -1.22
CA PRO A 43 -5.21 12.15 -0.23
C PRO A 43 -4.74 11.73 1.16
N LYS A 44 -4.09 12.65 1.88
CA LYS A 44 -3.50 12.37 3.21
C LYS A 44 -4.56 12.00 4.24
N GLU A 45 -5.74 12.59 4.14
CA GLU A 45 -6.92 12.31 4.96
C GLU A 45 -7.49 10.91 4.73
N LEU A 46 -7.29 10.37 3.53
CA LEU A 46 -7.78 9.07 3.12
C LEU A 46 -6.77 7.96 3.46
N ALA A 47 -5.47 8.26 3.37
CA ALA A 47 -4.41 7.26 3.48
C ALA A 47 -4.49 6.36 4.73
N PRO A 48 -4.80 6.86 5.96
CA PRO A 48 -4.94 6.01 7.14
C PRO A 48 -6.10 5.00 7.08
N ARG A 49 -6.91 5.00 6.01
CA ARG A 49 -8.08 4.13 5.79
C ARG A 49 -7.94 3.24 4.56
N VAL A 50 -6.80 3.29 3.85
CA VAL A 50 -6.60 2.51 2.63
C VAL A 50 -5.67 1.34 2.84
N VAL A 51 -5.94 0.26 2.11
CA VAL A 51 -4.98 -0.80 1.83
C VAL A 51 -4.30 -0.46 0.52
N LEU A 52 -2.98 -0.32 0.53
CA LEU A 52 -2.22 -0.02 -0.67
C LEU A 52 -1.70 -1.31 -1.32
N SER A 53 -2.02 -1.51 -2.59
CA SER A 53 -1.63 -2.68 -3.37
C SER A 53 -1.06 -2.29 -4.74
N GLY A 54 -0.70 -3.30 -5.52
CA GLY A 54 -0.14 -3.15 -6.85
C GLY A 54 1.34 -2.82 -6.82
N GLY A 55 2.14 -3.64 -7.51
CA GLY A 55 3.56 -3.33 -7.72
C GLY A 55 4.49 -3.32 -6.51
N LEU A 56 3.99 -3.61 -5.30
CA LEU A 56 4.81 -3.60 -4.09
C LEU A 56 5.81 -4.74 -4.09
N ASN A 57 7.03 -4.46 -3.63
CA ASN A 57 8.13 -5.39 -3.50
C ASN A 57 9.10 -4.90 -2.40
N VAL A 58 10.12 -5.69 -2.10
CA VAL A 58 11.10 -5.37 -1.03
C VAL A 58 11.80 -4.02 -1.28
N GLN A 59 12.01 -3.64 -2.54
CA GLN A 59 12.75 -2.43 -2.90
C GLN A 59 11.94 -1.15 -2.73
N ASN A 60 10.60 -1.21 -2.84
CA ASN A 60 9.75 -0.01 -2.73
C ASN A 60 8.88 0.03 -1.47
N ALA A 61 8.73 -1.07 -0.72
CA ALA A 61 7.83 -1.16 0.44
C ALA A 61 8.14 -0.19 1.59
N THR A 62 9.41 0.21 1.78
CA THR A 62 9.77 1.18 2.82
C THR A 62 9.31 2.57 2.42
N ASP A 63 9.78 3.07 1.27
CA ASP A 63 9.44 4.40 0.74
C ASP A 63 7.93 4.56 0.62
N ALA A 64 7.31 3.48 0.18
CA ALA A 64 5.89 3.34 0.10
C ALA A 64 5.13 3.78 1.36
N VAL A 65 5.42 3.09 2.47
CA VAL A 65 4.78 3.30 3.75
C VAL A 65 5.15 4.68 4.31
N LEU A 66 6.39 5.13 4.12
CA LEU A 66 6.84 6.45 4.55
C LEU A 66 6.05 7.58 3.88
N HIS A 67 5.81 7.48 2.58
CA HIS A 67 5.16 8.54 1.80
C HIS A 67 3.64 8.56 1.98
N VAL A 68 2.99 7.39 2.00
CA VAL A 68 1.51 7.31 2.04
C VAL A 68 0.97 7.20 3.45
N ARG A 69 1.63 6.46 4.35
CA ARG A 69 1.07 6.04 5.65
C ARG A 69 -0.30 5.33 5.49
N PRO A 70 -0.36 4.25 4.69
CA PRO A 70 -1.59 3.49 4.52
C PRO A 70 -1.96 2.74 5.80
N PHE A 71 -3.22 2.33 5.94
CA PHE A 71 -3.64 1.42 7.02
C PHE A 71 -2.92 0.06 6.92
N ALA A 72 -2.80 -0.46 5.70
CA ALA A 72 -2.10 -1.70 5.42
C ALA A 72 -1.50 -1.67 4.01
N VAL A 73 -0.56 -2.59 3.76
CA VAL A 73 -0.06 -2.90 2.42
C VAL A 73 -0.46 -4.31 2.03
N ASP A 74 -0.75 -4.52 0.75
CA ASP A 74 -1.04 -5.81 0.14
C ASP A 74 0.01 -6.11 -0.94
N VAL A 75 0.55 -7.34 -0.92
CA VAL A 75 1.59 -7.77 -1.84
C VAL A 75 1.30 -9.14 -2.39
N SER A 76 1.38 -9.26 -3.72
CA SER A 76 1.23 -10.55 -4.39
C SER A 76 2.48 -10.93 -5.18
N SER A 77 2.68 -10.42 -6.39
CA SER A 77 3.76 -10.84 -7.29
C SER A 77 5.16 -10.40 -6.84
N GLY A 78 5.29 -9.30 -6.08
CA GLY A 78 6.59 -8.80 -5.62
C GLY A 78 7.30 -9.69 -4.60
N VAL A 79 6.61 -10.70 -4.07
CA VAL A 79 7.18 -11.71 -3.17
C VAL A 79 7.12 -13.13 -3.75
N GLU A 80 6.90 -13.25 -5.07
CA GLU A 80 6.93 -14.54 -5.77
C GLU A 80 8.34 -14.95 -6.19
N LEU A 81 8.63 -16.25 -6.13
CA LEU A 81 9.78 -16.86 -6.77
C LEU A 81 9.52 -16.99 -8.28
N THR A 82 8.37 -17.56 -8.62
CA THR A 82 7.79 -17.69 -9.95
C THR A 82 6.27 -17.49 -9.86
N ARG A 83 5.58 -17.30 -10.99
CA ARG A 83 4.15 -16.98 -11.01
C ARG A 83 3.32 -17.93 -10.13
N GLY A 84 2.69 -17.38 -9.10
CA GLY A 84 1.84 -18.10 -8.15
C GLY A 84 2.60 -18.90 -7.06
N ILE A 85 3.94 -18.91 -7.08
CA ILE A 85 4.77 -19.58 -6.08
C ILE A 85 5.47 -18.52 -5.23
N LYS A 86 5.10 -18.43 -3.95
CA LYS A 86 5.67 -17.46 -3.01
C LYS A 86 7.10 -17.84 -2.59
N ASP A 87 7.95 -16.84 -2.39
CA ASP A 87 9.30 -16.98 -1.85
C ASP A 87 9.31 -16.54 -0.38
N ALA A 88 9.60 -17.46 0.54
CA ALA A 88 9.60 -17.19 1.98
C ALA A 88 10.68 -16.16 2.40
N VAL A 89 11.79 -16.08 1.68
CA VAL A 89 12.84 -15.07 1.93
C VAL A 89 12.35 -13.70 1.52
N LYS A 90 11.70 -13.58 0.35
CA LYS A 90 11.10 -12.31 -0.09
C LYS A 90 9.96 -11.86 0.79
N ILE A 91 9.10 -12.77 1.25
CA ILE A 91 8.02 -12.45 2.21
C ILE A 91 8.62 -11.84 3.48
N ARG A 92 9.64 -12.49 4.06
CA ARG A 92 10.29 -11.98 5.28
C ARG A 92 10.90 -10.60 5.05
N ALA A 93 11.68 -10.44 3.98
CA ALA A 93 12.31 -9.18 3.64
C ALA A 93 11.28 -8.05 3.39
N PHE A 94 10.13 -8.37 2.78
CA PHE A 94 9.05 -7.41 2.57
C PHE A 94 8.44 -6.94 3.90
N ILE A 95 8.15 -7.87 4.81
CA ILE A 95 7.64 -7.55 6.15
C ILE A 95 8.64 -6.69 6.93
N GLU A 96 9.94 -7.02 6.83
CA GLU A 96 11.01 -6.23 7.46
C GLU A 96 11.11 -4.82 6.88
N ALA A 97 10.96 -4.64 5.57
CA ALA A 97 10.92 -3.33 4.93
C ALA A 97 9.75 -2.47 5.44
N VAL A 98 8.55 -3.04 5.53
CA VAL A 98 7.36 -2.35 6.08
C VAL A 98 7.60 -1.94 7.54
N ARG A 99 8.07 -2.86 8.38
CA ARG A 99 8.39 -2.57 9.80
C ARG A 99 9.48 -1.52 9.96
N SER A 100 10.45 -1.48 9.05
CA SER A 100 11.51 -0.47 9.06
C SER A 100 10.92 0.94 8.82
N ALA A 101 9.94 1.08 7.93
CA ALA A 101 9.25 2.36 7.72
C ALA A 101 8.46 2.83 8.96
N ASP A 102 7.88 1.90 9.72
CA ASP A 102 7.21 2.19 10.99
C ASP A 102 8.21 2.60 12.08
N ALA A 103 9.41 2.03 12.09
CA ALA A 103 10.46 2.42 13.03
C ALA A 103 11.08 3.80 12.70
N ILE A 104 11.19 4.15 11.41
CA ILE A 104 11.79 5.42 10.95
C ILE A 104 10.94 6.64 11.29
N SER A 105 9.61 6.50 11.23
CA SER A 105 8.74 7.49 11.85
C SER A 105 7.98 6.79 12.94
N PRO A 106 8.43 6.90 14.21
CA PRO A 106 7.61 6.51 15.35
C PRO A 106 6.37 7.40 15.36
N GLY A 107 5.39 7.05 14.54
CA GLY A 107 4.14 7.76 14.42
C GLY A 107 3.25 7.28 15.56
N ILE A 108 2.90 8.20 16.45
CA ILE A 108 1.51 8.34 16.93
C ILE A 108 0.91 6.98 17.34
N LEU A 109 1.63 6.24 18.17
CA LEU A 109 1.10 5.12 18.93
C LEU A 109 0.94 5.62 20.37
N GLY A 110 -0.24 6.20 20.63
CA GLY A 110 -0.82 6.35 21.98
C GLY A 110 -0.11 7.29 22.95
N THR A 111 -0.48 8.57 22.92
CA THR A 111 -0.71 9.31 24.16
C THR A 111 -2.20 9.60 24.26
N GLU A 112 -2.97 8.59 24.68
CA GLU A 112 -4.13 8.71 25.56
C GLU A 112 -4.20 7.44 26.42
#